data_AF-A0A1C5FE78-F1
#
_entry.id   AF-A0A1C5FE78-F1
#
_cell.length_a   1.000
_cell.length_b   1.000
_cell.length_c   1.000
_cell.angle_alpha   90.00
_cell.angle_beta   90.00
_cell.angle_gamma   90.00
#
_symmetry.space_group_name_H-M   'P 1'
#
loop_
_entity.id
_entity.type
_entity.pdbx_description
1 polymer ?
#
loop_
_entity_poly.entity_id
_entity_poly.type
_entity_poly.pdbx_seq_one_letter_code
_entity_poly.pdbx_strand_id
1 'polypeptide(L)'
;HGVLDAAGIPIPASPTSGPGAPAVTGWDDVRSLMARAGLRRAFVKLAHGSSASGVLAVETAGPGRVRATTSVERDSAGRLFNSLRVRRYTTEREVAAIVDTLAPDGLHIEQWVPKAVQDGRSADLRVVVVAGRATHAVLRTSTSPMTNLHLGGRRGDLGAARAAIEAAGGSWATALTVCEQAAGCFPGTHCVGVDLLPARGWRRFAVCEVNAFGDLLPGLMGLPGRDAEALDTYAAQLAALPRRPPRRTTEERPCRHIRRA
;
A
#
# COMPACT_ATOMS: atom_id res chain seq x y z
N HIS A 1 4.31 9.04 0.62
CA HIS A 1 3.30 10.02 0.20
C HIS A 1 3.93 11.30 -0.35
N GLY A 2 4.76 12.04 0.40
CA GLY A 2 5.36 13.29 -0.12
C GLY A 2 6.05 13.17 -1.50
N VAL A 3 6.78 12.08 -1.75
CA VAL A 3 7.39 11.79 -3.08
C VAL A 3 6.34 11.63 -4.18
N LEU A 4 5.22 10.94 -3.89
CA LEU A 4 4.13 10.72 -4.84
C LEU A 4 3.38 12.02 -5.15
N ASP A 5 3.12 12.82 -4.12
CA ASP A 5 2.46 14.12 -4.24
C ASP A 5 3.29 15.09 -5.10
N ALA A 6 4.60 15.17 -4.86
CA ALA A 6 5.52 15.98 -5.67
C ALA A 6 5.57 15.56 -7.16
N ALA A 7 5.26 14.29 -7.46
CA ALA A 7 5.14 13.76 -8.81
C ALA A 7 3.72 13.88 -9.41
N GLY A 8 2.77 14.50 -8.70
CA GLY A 8 1.38 14.65 -9.13
C GLY A 8 0.58 13.35 -9.12
N ILE A 9 1.06 12.32 -8.41
CA ILE A 9 0.35 11.05 -8.27
C ILE A 9 -0.79 11.25 -7.27
N PRO A 10 -2.04 10.92 -7.63
CA PRO A 10 -3.17 11.04 -6.71
C PRO A 10 -2.96 10.16 -5.48
N ILE A 11 -3.01 10.75 -4.29
CA ILE A 11 -2.92 10.07 -3.00
C ILE A 11 -4.03 10.58 -2.07
N PRO A 12 -4.39 9.83 -1.01
CA PRO A 12 -5.22 10.38 0.06
C PRO A 12 -4.57 11.60 0.70
N ALA A 13 -5.36 12.64 1.01
CA ALA A 13 -4.85 13.81 1.71
C ALA A 13 -4.27 13.41 3.08
N SER A 14 -3.10 13.94 3.44
CA SER A 14 -2.39 13.54 4.66
C SER A 14 -1.75 14.77 5.32
N PRO A 15 -2.14 15.13 6.57
CA PRO A 15 -1.50 16.22 7.30
C PRO A 15 -0.08 15.89 7.80
N THR A 16 0.35 14.63 7.64
CA THR A 16 1.66 14.13 8.10
C THR A 16 2.55 13.71 6.92
N SER A 17 2.28 14.25 5.72
CA SER A 17 3.04 13.93 4.50
C SER A 17 3.86 15.11 4.01
N GLY A 18 5.08 14.82 3.57
CA GLY A 18 5.95 15.79 2.92
C GLY A 18 7.04 16.38 3.83
N PRO A 19 7.97 17.15 3.25
CA PRO A 19 9.01 17.83 4.00
C PRO A 19 8.39 18.79 5.04
N GLY A 20 8.84 18.70 6.29
CA GLY A 20 8.34 19.57 7.38
C GLY A 20 6.97 19.17 7.94
N ALA A 21 6.43 18.01 7.56
CA ALA A 21 5.23 17.48 8.18
C ALA A 21 5.44 17.29 9.70
N PRO A 22 4.44 17.60 10.54
CA PRO A 22 4.54 17.47 11.97
C PRO A 22 4.71 16.01 12.38
N ALA A 23 5.59 15.77 13.36
CA ALA A 23 5.65 14.48 14.04
C ALA A 23 4.38 14.27 14.88
N VAL A 24 3.91 13.04 14.95
CA VAL A 24 2.76 12.64 15.78
C VAL A 24 3.30 11.93 17.00
N THR A 25 3.18 12.57 18.16
CA THR A 25 3.74 12.06 19.44
C THR A 25 2.70 11.34 20.29
N GLY A 26 1.43 11.39 19.90
CA GLY A 26 0.35 10.68 20.58
C GLY A 26 -1.02 11.04 20.02
N TRP A 27 -2.05 10.62 20.75
CA TRP A 27 -3.45 10.78 20.37
C TRP A 27 -3.90 12.24 20.28
N ASP A 28 -3.36 13.11 21.13
CA ASP A 28 -3.69 14.53 21.09
C ASP A 28 -3.25 15.19 19.77
N ASP A 29 -2.07 14.82 19.27
CA ASP A 29 -1.60 15.25 17.95
C ASP A 29 -2.50 14.70 16.85
N VAL A 30 -2.88 13.42 16.91
CA VAL A 30 -3.81 12.82 15.94
C VAL A 30 -5.10 13.61 15.88
N ARG A 31 -5.73 13.88 17.02
CA ARG A 31 -6.98 14.66 17.08
C ARG A 31 -6.79 16.07 16.53
N SER A 32 -5.72 16.75 16.94
CA SER A 32 -5.46 18.13 16.51
C SER A 32 -5.21 18.23 15.01
N LEU A 33 -4.40 17.32 14.45
CA LEU A 33 -4.10 17.28 13.02
C LEU A 33 -5.32 16.89 12.19
N MET A 34 -6.12 15.91 12.64
CA MET A 34 -7.39 15.57 12.01
C MET A 34 -8.34 16.77 12.00
N ALA A 35 -8.48 17.48 13.12
CA ALA A 35 -9.35 18.65 13.23
C ALA A 35 -8.90 19.80 12.31
N ARG A 36 -7.60 20.14 12.33
CA ARG A 36 -7.01 21.19 11.45
C ARG A 36 -7.18 20.86 9.97
N ALA A 37 -7.05 19.59 9.60
CA ALA A 37 -7.23 19.12 8.23
C ALA A 37 -8.71 18.87 7.85
N GLY A 38 -9.67 19.10 8.76
CA GLY A 38 -11.09 18.83 8.51
C GLY A 38 -11.44 17.35 8.33
N LEU A 39 -10.58 16.43 8.78
CA LEU A 39 -10.75 14.99 8.64
C LEU A 39 -11.59 14.43 9.79
N ARG A 40 -12.80 13.98 9.49
CA ARG A 40 -13.63 13.19 10.43
C ARG A 40 -13.31 11.71 10.42
N ARG A 41 -12.66 11.22 9.36
CA ARG A 41 -12.23 9.83 9.21
C ARG A 41 -10.83 9.78 8.62
N ALA A 42 -9.95 9.04 9.27
CA ALA A 42 -8.56 8.90 8.86
C ALA A 42 -8.06 7.48 9.15
N PHE A 43 -7.08 7.04 8.37
CA PHE A 43 -6.21 5.95 8.80
C PHE A 43 -5.05 6.55 9.58
N VAL A 44 -4.77 5.98 10.74
CA VAL A 44 -3.54 6.20 11.51
C VAL A 44 -2.73 4.92 11.38
N LYS A 45 -1.54 4.99 10.81
CA LYS A 45 -0.68 3.84 10.55
C LYS A 45 0.76 4.12 10.94
N LEU A 46 1.51 3.08 11.26
CA LEU A 46 2.96 3.16 11.37
C LEU A 46 3.56 3.65 10.05
N ALA A 47 4.48 4.60 10.11
CA ALA A 47 5.15 5.12 8.91
C ALA A 47 6.01 4.05 8.21
N HIS A 48 6.50 3.07 8.98
CA HIS A 48 7.36 1.98 8.52
C HIS A 48 6.79 0.60 8.94
N GLY A 49 5.47 0.43 8.82
CA GLY A 49 4.78 -0.83 9.14
C GLY A 49 4.64 -1.78 7.95
N SER A 50 4.21 -3.01 8.21
CA SER A 50 3.84 -3.99 7.18
C SER A 50 2.64 -4.85 7.62
N SER A 51 2.04 -5.57 6.67
CA SER A 51 0.92 -6.51 6.93
C SER A 51 -0.29 -5.88 7.63
N ALA A 52 -0.52 -4.58 7.40
CA ALA A 52 -1.52 -3.77 8.08
C ALA A 52 -1.42 -3.77 9.63
N SER A 53 -0.23 -4.09 10.16
CA SER A 53 0.05 -4.02 11.60
C SER A 53 0.06 -2.56 12.08
N GLY A 54 -0.55 -2.29 13.22
CA GLY A 54 -0.61 -0.93 13.75
C GLY A 54 -1.47 0.04 12.93
N VAL A 55 -2.32 -0.46 12.03
CA VAL A 55 -3.26 0.38 11.26
C VAL A 55 -4.58 0.51 12.01
N LEU A 56 -5.02 1.75 12.22
CA LEU A 56 -6.29 2.10 12.83
C LEU A 56 -7.12 2.91 11.83
N ALA A 57 -8.31 2.43 11.47
CA ALA A 57 -9.32 3.22 10.80
C ALA A 57 -10.12 4.00 11.86
N VAL A 58 -9.77 5.28 12.04
CA VAL A 58 -10.30 6.17 13.06
C VAL A 58 -11.43 7.03 12.51
N GLU A 59 -12.51 7.15 13.27
CA GLU A 59 -13.66 8.02 12.97
C GLU A 59 -13.99 8.86 14.20
N THR A 60 -14.28 10.14 14.00
CA THR A 60 -14.70 11.08 15.04
C THR A 60 -16.04 11.72 14.68
N ALA A 61 -16.91 11.90 15.68
CA ALA A 61 -18.26 12.48 15.51
C ALA A 61 -18.55 13.65 16.48
N GLY A 62 -17.50 14.26 17.01
CA GLY A 62 -17.57 15.34 18.02
C GLY A 62 -16.83 14.97 19.31
N PRO A 63 -16.90 15.83 20.35
CA PRO A 63 -16.15 15.64 21.58
C PRO A 63 -16.39 14.26 22.21
N GLY A 64 -15.32 13.54 22.55
CA GLY A 64 -15.37 12.20 23.16
C GLY A 64 -15.91 11.07 22.27
N ARG A 65 -16.46 11.37 21.09
CA ARG A 65 -17.05 10.38 20.19
C ARG A 65 -16.02 9.93 19.17
N VAL A 66 -15.35 8.84 19.49
CA VAL A 66 -14.33 8.21 18.66
C VAL A 66 -14.60 6.72 18.47
N ARG A 67 -14.27 6.22 17.29
CA ARG A 67 -14.23 4.79 17.00
C ARG A 67 -12.96 4.48 16.23
N ALA A 68 -12.23 3.45 16.65
CA ALA A 68 -11.13 2.89 15.87
C ALA A 68 -11.46 1.45 15.49
N THR A 69 -11.35 1.13 14.20
CA THR A 69 -11.39 -0.25 13.71
C THR A 69 -9.97 -0.70 13.36
N THR A 70 -9.47 -1.76 14.00
CA THR A 70 -8.06 -2.19 13.89
C THR A 70 -7.93 -3.69 14.19
N SER A 71 -6.84 -4.31 13.76
CA SER A 71 -6.44 -5.65 14.22
C SER A 71 -5.55 -5.62 15.47
N VAL A 72 -5.11 -4.43 15.89
CA VAL A 72 -4.34 -4.25 17.12
C VAL A 72 -5.19 -4.69 18.30
N GLU A 73 -4.64 -5.60 19.09
CA GLU A 73 -5.17 -6.01 20.36
C GLU A 73 -4.22 -5.59 21.47
N ARG A 74 -4.81 -5.23 22.61
CA ARG A 74 -4.09 -4.80 23.80
C ARG A 74 -4.44 -5.75 24.94
N ASP A 75 -3.42 -6.33 25.59
CA ASP A 75 -3.66 -7.17 26.78
C ASP A 75 -3.84 -6.33 28.06
N SER A 76 -4.07 -7.01 29.18
CA SER A 76 -4.21 -6.40 30.49
C SER A 76 -2.94 -5.68 30.98
N ALA A 77 -1.76 -6.10 30.51
CA ALA A 77 -0.48 -5.46 30.78
C ALA A 77 -0.21 -4.24 29.88
N GLY A 78 -1.05 -4.02 28.86
CA GLY A 78 -0.95 -2.92 27.92
C GLY A 78 -0.04 -3.17 26.72
N ARG A 79 0.43 -4.41 26.52
CA ARG A 79 1.20 -4.79 25.34
C ARG A 79 0.30 -4.87 24.12
N LEU A 80 0.82 -4.46 22.97
CA LEU A 80 0.11 -4.51 21.71
C LEU A 80 0.52 -5.71 20.86
N PHE A 81 -0.44 -6.31 20.16
CA PHE A 81 -0.20 -7.39 19.23
C PHE A 81 -1.13 -7.29 18.02
N ASN A 82 -0.65 -7.68 16.84
CA ASN A 82 -1.50 -7.82 15.67
C ASN A 82 -2.27 -9.14 15.77
N SER A 83 -3.52 -9.07 16.23
CA SER A 83 -4.36 -10.28 16.41
C SER A 83 -4.86 -10.88 15.09
N LEU A 84 -4.63 -10.19 13.95
CA LEU A 84 -5.21 -10.46 12.62
C LEU A 84 -6.75 -10.41 12.58
N ARG A 85 -7.42 -10.27 13.73
CA ARG A 85 -8.86 -10.17 13.88
C ARG A 85 -9.24 -8.70 14.04
N VAL A 86 -9.93 -8.17 13.03
CA VAL A 86 -10.44 -6.80 13.07
C VAL A 86 -11.47 -6.66 14.18
N ARG A 87 -11.25 -5.68 15.07
CA ARG A 87 -12.12 -5.33 16.19
C ARG A 87 -12.35 -3.82 16.24
N ARG A 88 -13.21 -3.39 17.17
CA ARG A 88 -13.54 -1.98 17.36
C ARG A 88 -13.26 -1.55 18.80
N TYR A 89 -12.60 -0.42 18.93
CA TYR A 89 -12.49 0.34 20.16
C TYR A 89 -13.37 1.58 20.04
N THR A 90 -14.18 1.85 21.06
CA THR A 90 -15.21 2.91 21.00
C THR A 90 -15.06 3.95 22.10
N THR A 91 -14.04 3.82 22.94
CA THR A 91 -13.72 4.84 23.95
C THR A 91 -12.43 5.56 23.58
N GLU A 92 -12.39 6.85 23.90
CA GLU A 92 -11.19 7.66 23.65
C GLU A 92 -9.98 7.16 24.42
N ARG A 93 -10.18 6.67 25.65
CA ARG A 93 -9.11 6.08 26.45
C ARG A 93 -8.46 4.87 25.79
N GLU A 94 -9.24 3.96 25.21
CA GLU A 94 -8.71 2.78 24.54
C GLU A 94 -7.97 3.14 23.25
N VAL A 95 -8.55 4.04 22.45
CA VAL A 95 -7.93 4.50 21.20
C VAL A 95 -6.63 5.25 21.49
N ALA A 96 -6.64 6.14 22.49
CA ALA A 96 -5.45 6.88 22.91
C ALA A 96 -4.33 5.94 23.36
N ALA A 97 -4.63 4.97 24.24
CA ALA A 97 -3.63 4.03 24.72
C ALA A 97 -2.94 3.25 23.59
N ILE A 98 -3.67 2.88 22.54
CA ILE A 98 -3.08 2.21 21.37
C ILE A 98 -2.19 3.19 20.59
N VAL A 99 -2.71 4.37 20.26
CA VAL A 99 -2.00 5.38 19.47
C VAL A 99 -0.73 5.84 20.18
N ASP A 100 -0.81 6.13 21.48
CA ASP A 100 0.32 6.59 22.29
C ASP A 100 1.43 5.52 22.39
N THR A 101 1.05 4.24 22.40
CA THR A 101 2.01 3.14 22.40
C THR A 101 2.70 2.99 21.04
N LEU A 102 2.01 3.29 19.93
CA LEU A 102 2.56 3.21 18.57
C LEU A 102 3.30 4.49 18.14
N ALA A 103 3.04 5.62 18.78
CA ALA A 103 3.59 6.92 18.41
C ALA A 103 5.11 6.98 18.33
N PRO A 104 5.89 6.35 19.24
CA PRO A 104 7.35 6.34 19.18
C PRO A 104 7.93 5.76 17.89
N ASP A 105 7.20 4.86 17.21
CA ASP A 105 7.62 4.24 15.94
C ASP A 105 7.34 5.13 14.71
N GLY A 106 6.73 6.30 14.93
CA GLY A 106 6.33 7.26 13.90
C GLY A 106 4.99 6.91 13.28
N LEU A 107 4.04 7.83 13.37
CA LEU A 107 2.70 7.67 12.80
C LEU A 107 2.49 8.54 11.59
N HIS A 108 1.72 7.99 10.67
CA HIS A 108 1.22 8.63 9.48
C HIS A 108 -0.31 8.64 9.53
N ILE A 109 -0.87 9.83 9.30
CA ILE A 109 -2.31 10.07 9.22
C ILE A 109 -2.66 10.35 7.77
N GLU A 110 -3.59 9.59 7.22
CA GLU A 110 -4.12 9.83 5.88
C GLU A 110 -5.65 9.80 5.88
N GLN A 111 -6.25 10.52 4.94
CA GLN A 111 -7.68 10.55 4.76
C GLN A 111 -8.20 9.12 4.50
N TRP A 112 -9.22 8.73 5.25
CA TRP A 112 -9.97 7.53 4.93
C TRP A 112 -10.89 7.80 3.73
N VAL A 113 -10.36 7.52 2.54
CA VAL A 113 -11.08 7.64 1.26
C VAL A 113 -12.24 6.62 1.22
N PRO A 114 -13.49 7.05 0.93
CA PRO A 114 -14.58 6.15 0.64
C PRO A 114 -14.29 5.35 -0.63
N LYS A 115 -13.94 4.08 -0.48
CA LYS A 115 -13.60 3.21 -1.61
C LYS A 115 -14.84 2.82 -2.41
N ALA A 116 -14.60 2.38 -3.63
CA ALA A 116 -15.56 1.64 -4.39
C ALA A 116 -15.94 0.33 -3.67
N VAL A 117 -17.10 -0.19 -4.04
CA VAL A 117 -17.69 -1.38 -3.46
C VAL A 117 -17.97 -2.36 -4.58
N GLN A 118 -17.58 -3.62 -4.38
CA GLN A 118 -17.94 -4.75 -5.23
C GLN A 118 -18.67 -5.78 -4.37
N ASP A 119 -19.87 -6.17 -4.78
CA ASP A 119 -20.71 -7.15 -4.07
C ASP A 119 -20.92 -6.82 -2.58
N GLY A 120 -21.16 -5.55 -2.28
CA GLY A 120 -21.37 -5.05 -0.90
C GLY A 120 -20.10 -4.96 -0.04
N ARG A 121 -18.91 -5.22 -0.61
CA ARG A 121 -17.61 -5.21 0.08
C ARG A 121 -16.73 -4.07 -0.41
N SER A 122 -16.03 -3.39 0.50
CA SER A 122 -15.03 -2.37 0.15
C SER A 122 -13.94 -3.00 -0.72
N ALA A 123 -13.51 -2.32 -1.77
CA ALA A 123 -12.56 -2.86 -2.75
C ALA A 123 -11.32 -1.98 -2.92
N ASP A 124 -10.16 -2.61 -3.10
CA ASP A 124 -8.94 -2.00 -3.63
C ASP A 124 -8.25 -2.92 -4.65
N LEU A 125 -7.27 -2.38 -5.36
CA LEU A 125 -6.45 -3.11 -6.31
C LEU A 125 -5.01 -3.17 -5.77
N ARG A 126 -4.45 -4.38 -5.71
CA ARG A 126 -3.00 -4.59 -5.57
C ARG A 126 -2.45 -4.83 -6.97
N VAL A 127 -1.65 -3.89 -7.47
CA VAL A 127 -1.03 -3.94 -8.80
C VAL A 127 0.47 -4.17 -8.64
N VAL A 128 1.01 -5.21 -9.25
CA VAL A 128 2.46 -5.47 -9.28
C VAL A 128 3.05 -4.83 -10.53
N VAL A 129 4.00 -3.92 -10.31
CA VAL A 129 4.74 -3.23 -11.36
C VAL A 129 6.16 -3.77 -11.38
N VAL A 130 6.58 -4.36 -12.50
CA VAL A 130 7.90 -4.95 -12.70
C VAL A 130 8.59 -4.19 -13.82
N ALA A 131 9.82 -3.72 -13.59
CA ALA A 131 10.59 -2.92 -14.54
C ALA A 131 9.78 -1.75 -15.13
N GLY A 132 8.99 -1.08 -14.28
CA GLY A 132 8.15 0.07 -14.67
C GLY A 132 6.85 -0.27 -15.42
N ARG A 133 6.51 -1.56 -15.61
CA ARG A 133 5.29 -2.00 -16.31
C ARG A 133 4.36 -2.74 -15.36
N ALA A 134 3.06 -2.39 -15.36
CA ALA A 134 2.07 -3.12 -14.59
C ALA A 134 1.87 -4.51 -15.22
N THR A 135 2.24 -5.56 -14.47
CA THR A 135 2.25 -6.95 -14.95
C THR A 135 1.12 -7.77 -14.37
N HIS A 136 0.77 -7.56 -13.10
CA HIS A 136 -0.28 -8.31 -12.41
C HIS A 136 -1.18 -7.36 -11.65
N ALA A 137 -2.46 -7.73 -11.49
CA ALA A 137 -3.34 -7.05 -10.57
C ALA A 137 -4.28 -8.05 -9.89
N VAL A 138 -4.61 -7.78 -8.63
CA VAL A 138 -5.65 -8.51 -7.92
C VAL A 138 -6.58 -7.51 -7.24
N LEU A 139 -7.88 -7.75 -7.38
CA LEU A 139 -8.87 -7.04 -6.58
C LEU A 139 -8.91 -7.65 -5.18
N ARG A 140 -8.80 -6.84 -4.14
CA ARG A 140 -9.03 -7.29 -2.76
C ARG A 140 -10.30 -6.66 -2.23
N THR A 141 -11.15 -7.49 -1.61
CA THR A 141 -12.43 -7.05 -1.04
C THR A 141 -12.57 -7.39 0.44
N SER A 142 -13.21 -6.52 1.21
CA SER A 142 -13.39 -6.68 2.65
C SER A 142 -14.71 -6.13 3.15
N THR A 143 -15.24 -6.72 4.22
CA THR A 143 -16.36 -6.16 4.99
C THR A 143 -15.90 -5.08 5.96
N SER A 144 -14.59 -4.91 6.13
CA SER A 144 -13.99 -3.85 6.95
C SER A 144 -13.37 -2.77 6.07
N PRO A 145 -13.01 -1.61 6.65
CA PRO A 145 -12.27 -0.56 5.94
C PRO A 145 -10.90 -1.02 5.43
N MET A 146 -10.31 -2.08 6.00
CA MET A 146 -9.01 -2.61 5.61
C MET A 146 -9.21 -3.83 4.71
N THR A 147 -8.67 -3.74 3.50
CA THR A 147 -8.83 -4.72 2.40
C THR A 147 -7.69 -5.73 2.33
N ASN A 148 -6.70 -5.62 3.24
CA ASN A 148 -5.58 -6.53 3.34
C ASN A 148 -6.04 -7.99 3.52
N LEU A 149 -5.45 -8.91 2.75
CA LEU A 149 -5.80 -10.34 2.76
C LEU A 149 -5.51 -11.02 4.11
N HIS A 150 -4.53 -10.52 4.88
CA HIS A 150 -4.22 -11.03 6.22
C HIS A 150 -5.28 -10.67 7.27
N LEU A 151 -6.15 -9.69 6.98
CA LEU A 151 -7.21 -9.21 7.88
C LEU A 151 -8.60 -9.74 7.49
N GLY A 152 -8.65 -10.89 6.81
CA GLY A 152 -9.90 -11.50 6.31
C GLY A 152 -10.39 -10.91 4.99
N GLY A 153 -9.56 -10.10 4.32
CA GLY A 153 -9.78 -9.72 2.93
C GLY A 153 -9.79 -10.93 2.00
N ARG A 154 -10.48 -10.84 0.87
CA ARG A 154 -10.58 -11.91 -0.13
C ARG A 154 -10.22 -11.37 -1.50
N ARG A 155 -9.68 -12.22 -2.37
CA ARG A 155 -9.59 -11.90 -3.80
C ARG A 155 -11.01 -11.79 -4.35
N GLY A 156 -11.30 -10.69 -5.04
CA GLY A 156 -12.55 -10.51 -5.76
C GLY A 156 -12.37 -10.75 -7.27
N ASP A 157 -13.45 -10.54 -8.01
CA ASP A 157 -13.45 -10.69 -9.47
C ASP A 157 -12.87 -9.43 -10.12
N LEU A 158 -11.66 -9.55 -10.68
CA LEU A 158 -10.97 -8.47 -11.39
C LEU A 158 -11.66 -8.08 -12.71
N GLY A 159 -12.27 -9.05 -13.40
CA GLY A 159 -13.01 -8.81 -14.63
C GLY A 159 -14.25 -7.96 -14.35
N ALA A 160 -14.99 -8.30 -13.29
CA ALA A 160 -16.11 -7.49 -12.82
C ALA A 160 -15.67 -6.08 -12.39
N ALA A 161 -14.54 -5.94 -11.71
CA ALA A 161 -14.00 -4.63 -11.34
C ALA A 161 -13.64 -3.78 -12.57
N ARG A 162 -12.99 -4.38 -13.57
CA ARG A 162 -12.68 -3.73 -14.84
C ARG A 162 -13.94 -3.25 -15.56
N ALA A 163 -14.94 -4.13 -15.67
CA ALA A 163 -16.23 -3.78 -16.28
C ALA A 163 -16.93 -2.65 -15.51
N ALA A 164 -16.87 -2.66 -14.17
CA ALA A 164 -17.43 -1.60 -13.34
C ALA A 164 -16.70 -0.25 -13.52
N ILE A 165 -15.37 -0.27 -13.67
CA ILE A 165 -14.58 0.93 -13.99
C ILE A 165 -15.01 1.50 -15.34
N GLU A 166 -15.07 0.67 -16.37
CA GLU A 166 -15.44 1.09 -17.74
C GLU A 166 -16.90 1.57 -17.81
N ALA A 167 -17.84 0.85 -17.20
CA ALA A 167 -19.26 1.24 -17.13
C ALA A 167 -19.47 2.55 -16.37
N ALA A 168 -18.62 2.83 -15.38
CA ALA A 168 -18.64 4.10 -14.69
C ALA A 168 -17.99 5.23 -15.50
N GLY A 169 -17.43 5.00 -16.69
CA GLY A 169 -16.69 5.99 -17.46
C GLY A 169 -15.28 6.27 -16.92
N GLY A 170 -14.76 5.40 -16.04
CA GLY A 170 -13.35 5.33 -15.72
C GLY A 170 -12.58 4.53 -16.77
N SER A 171 -11.25 4.46 -16.61
CA SER A 171 -10.38 3.73 -17.54
C SER A 171 -9.46 2.79 -16.78
N TRP A 172 -9.53 1.50 -17.11
CA TRP A 172 -8.61 0.49 -16.59
C TRP A 172 -7.16 0.79 -16.99
N ALA A 173 -6.95 1.27 -18.21
CA ALA A 173 -5.62 1.70 -18.67
C ALA A 173 -5.08 2.84 -17.79
N THR A 174 -5.91 3.84 -17.47
CA THR A 174 -5.54 4.94 -16.57
C THR A 174 -5.18 4.43 -15.17
N ALA A 175 -5.94 3.47 -14.63
CA ALA A 175 -5.62 2.86 -13.33
C ALA A 175 -4.22 2.23 -13.34
N LEU A 176 -3.86 1.50 -14.41
CA LEU A 176 -2.53 0.92 -14.56
C LEU A 176 -1.44 1.98 -14.76
N THR A 177 -1.70 3.01 -15.58
CA THR A 177 -0.76 4.13 -15.79
C THR A 177 -0.43 4.84 -14.49
N VAL A 178 -1.42 5.09 -13.61
CA VAL A 178 -1.17 5.69 -12.29
C VAL A 178 -0.23 4.82 -11.45
N CYS A 179 -0.39 3.49 -11.48
CA CYS A 179 0.51 2.58 -10.78
C CYS A 179 1.93 2.58 -11.38
N GLU A 180 2.05 2.60 -12.71
CA GLU A 180 3.33 2.67 -13.42
C GLU A 180 4.07 4.00 -13.12
N GLN A 181 3.35 5.12 -13.10
CA GLN A 181 3.89 6.43 -12.73
C GLN A 181 4.31 6.47 -11.25
N ALA A 182 3.51 5.89 -10.35
CA ALA A 182 3.87 5.76 -8.94
C ALA A 182 5.14 4.91 -8.75
N ALA A 183 5.30 3.83 -9.52
CA ALA A 183 6.53 3.03 -9.51
C ALA A 183 7.75 3.81 -10.04
N GLY A 184 7.55 4.66 -11.06
CA GLY A 184 8.58 5.53 -11.61
C GLY A 184 9.17 6.53 -10.61
N CYS A 185 8.46 6.81 -9.51
CA CYS A 185 8.96 7.63 -8.41
C CYS A 185 10.05 6.92 -7.58
N PHE A 186 10.24 5.61 -7.78
CA PHE A 186 11.19 4.77 -7.04
C PHE A 186 12.14 4.02 -7.99
N PRO A 187 12.99 4.73 -8.75
CA PRO A 187 13.81 4.14 -9.82
C PRO A 187 14.85 3.12 -9.32
N GLY A 188 15.16 3.11 -8.02
CA GLY A 188 16.06 2.13 -7.41
C GLY A 188 15.43 0.75 -7.17
N THR A 189 14.15 0.57 -7.46
CA THR A 189 13.41 -0.65 -7.17
C THR A 189 12.91 -1.32 -8.46
N HIS A 190 13.34 -2.56 -8.70
CA HIS A 190 12.94 -3.34 -9.88
C HIS A 190 11.45 -3.74 -9.88
N CYS A 191 10.88 -3.97 -8.71
CA CYS A 191 9.52 -4.47 -8.55
C CYS A 191 8.83 -3.81 -7.35
N VAL A 192 7.61 -3.30 -7.55
CA VAL A 192 6.78 -2.70 -6.49
C VAL A 192 5.35 -3.20 -6.52
N GLY A 193 4.75 -3.32 -5.34
CA GLY A 193 3.33 -3.62 -5.14
C GLY A 193 2.57 -2.34 -4.81
N VAL A 194 1.80 -1.83 -5.76
CA VAL A 194 1.02 -0.59 -5.61
C VAL A 194 -0.39 -0.91 -5.11
N ASP A 195 -0.77 -0.35 -3.97
CA ASP A 195 -2.14 -0.37 -3.46
C ASP A 195 -2.90 0.82 -4.04
N LEU A 196 -3.76 0.55 -5.02
CA LEU A 196 -4.59 1.54 -5.69
C LEU A 196 -6.02 1.48 -5.16
N LEU A 197 -6.50 2.61 -4.64
CA LEU A 197 -7.85 2.78 -4.12
C LEU A 197 -8.75 3.33 -5.23
N PRO A 198 -9.68 2.55 -5.80
CA PRO A 198 -10.78 3.12 -6.56
C PRO A 198 -11.68 3.89 -5.58
N ALA A 199 -11.89 5.18 -5.83
CA ALA A 199 -12.86 5.97 -5.08
C ALA A 199 -14.28 5.50 -5.39
N ARG A 200 -15.24 5.85 -4.52
CA ARG A 200 -16.67 5.58 -4.75
C ARG A 200 -17.07 5.96 -6.18
N GLY A 201 -17.67 5.00 -6.88
CA GLY A 201 -18.10 5.15 -8.27
C GLY A 201 -17.04 4.81 -9.31
N TRP A 202 -15.89 4.22 -8.94
CA TRP A 202 -14.92 3.60 -9.87
C TRP A 202 -14.26 4.52 -10.93
N ARG A 203 -14.45 5.85 -10.84
CA ARG A 203 -13.92 6.83 -11.81
C ARG A 203 -12.56 7.42 -11.46
N ARG A 204 -12.24 7.47 -10.18
CA ARG A 204 -11.03 8.13 -9.65
C ARG A 204 -10.24 7.14 -8.85
N PHE A 205 -8.92 7.26 -8.90
CA PHE A 205 -7.99 6.37 -8.24
C PHE A 205 -7.03 7.17 -7.38
N ALA A 206 -6.60 6.60 -6.26
CA ALA A 206 -5.57 7.16 -5.41
C ALA A 206 -4.61 6.05 -4.94
N VAL A 207 -3.31 6.30 -4.96
CA VAL A 207 -2.30 5.37 -4.44
C VAL A 207 -2.26 5.49 -2.92
N CYS A 208 -2.58 4.40 -2.23
CA CYS A 208 -2.52 4.31 -0.78
C CYS A 208 -1.10 4.07 -0.29
N GLU A 209 -0.41 3.11 -0.93
CA GLU A 209 0.87 2.59 -0.51
C GLU A 209 1.61 2.01 -1.72
N VAL A 210 2.95 2.11 -1.70
CA VAL A 210 3.84 1.46 -2.65
C VAL A 210 4.78 0.57 -1.86
N ASN A 211 4.60 -0.74 -1.98
CA ASN A 211 5.36 -1.75 -1.28
C ASN A 211 6.63 -2.08 -2.10
N ALA A 212 7.79 -2.01 -1.44
CA ALA A 212 9.04 -2.46 -2.06
C ALA A 212 9.02 -3.98 -2.30
N PHE A 213 9.81 -4.44 -3.28
CA PHE A 213 9.97 -5.86 -3.66
C PHE A 213 8.73 -6.52 -4.28
N GLY A 214 7.72 -5.74 -4.64
CA GLY A 214 6.54 -6.25 -5.33
C GLY A 214 5.52 -6.87 -4.40
N ASP A 215 4.97 -7.99 -4.85
CA ASP A 215 4.12 -8.84 -4.05
C ASP A 215 4.25 -10.28 -4.57
N LEU A 216 4.04 -11.25 -3.68
CA LEU A 216 3.85 -12.63 -4.08
C LEU A 216 2.35 -12.87 -4.15
N LEU A 217 1.84 -13.10 -5.36
CA LEU A 217 0.43 -13.38 -5.59
C LEU A 217 0.27 -14.83 -6.09
N PRO A 218 0.27 -15.84 -5.21
CA PRO A 218 0.23 -17.24 -5.61
C PRO A 218 -0.96 -17.54 -6.52
N GLY A 219 -0.72 -18.30 -7.59
CA GLY A 219 -1.75 -18.73 -8.53
C GLY A 219 -2.34 -17.61 -9.40
N LEU A 220 -1.68 -16.45 -9.47
CA LEU A 220 -2.08 -15.36 -10.36
C LEU A 220 -1.07 -15.25 -11.51
N MET A 221 -1.58 -15.30 -12.74
CA MET A 221 -0.81 -15.04 -13.96
C MET A 221 -0.91 -13.57 -14.34
N GLY A 222 -0.01 -13.12 -15.22
CA GLY A 222 0.02 -11.75 -15.68
C GLY A 222 -1.27 -11.30 -16.38
N LEU A 223 -1.43 -9.98 -16.44
CA LEU A 223 -2.55 -9.34 -17.08
C LEU A 223 -2.59 -9.66 -18.58
N PRO A 224 -3.77 -9.98 -19.14
CA PRO A 224 -3.92 -10.20 -20.57
C PRO A 224 -3.45 -9.01 -21.42
N GLY A 225 -2.72 -9.29 -22.49
CA GLY A 225 -2.17 -8.28 -23.40
C GLY A 225 -0.99 -7.48 -22.81
N ARG A 226 -0.32 -8.00 -21.76
CA ARG A 226 0.90 -7.44 -21.18
C ARG A 226 2.06 -8.43 -21.30
N ASP A 227 3.28 -7.92 -21.20
CA ASP A 227 4.55 -8.64 -21.40
C ASP A 227 4.74 -9.89 -20.49
N ALA A 228 3.91 -10.07 -19.47
CA ALA A 228 3.98 -11.14 -18.48
C ALA A 228 2.74 -12.05 -18.42
N GLU A 229 1.85 -12.02 -19.43
CA GLU A 229 0.56 -12.72 -19.40
C GLU A 229 0.65 -14.22 -19.04
N ALA A 230 1.68 -14.93 -19.53
CA ALA A 230 1.90 -16.36 -19.25
C ALA A 230 2.83 -16.63 -18.06
N LEU A 231 3.18 -15.61 -17.29
CA LEU A 231 4.14 -15.69 -16.20
C LEU A 231 3.45 -15.38 -14.88
N ASP A 232 3.91 -16.02 -13.80
CA ASP A 232 3.57 -15.57 -12.46
C ASP A 232 4.41 -14.35 -12.05
N THR A 233 4.13 -13.81 -10.85
CA THR A 233 4.82 -12.63 -10.33
C THR A 233 6.33 -12.78 -10.19
N TYR A 234 6.86 -13.99 -10.00
CA TYR A 234 8.30 -14.24 -9.83
C TYR A 234 8.99 -14.42 -11.18
N ALA A 235 8.40 -15.23 -12.06
CA ALA A 235 8.88 -15.42 -13.42
C ALA A 235 8.89 -14.10 -14.22
N ALA A 236 7.89 -13.24 -14.03
CA ALA A 236 7.86 -11.91 -14.62
C ALA A 236 9.03 -11.02 -14.14
N GLN A 237 9.39 -11.08 -12.86
CA GLN A 237 10.54 -10.35 -12.31
C GLN A 237 11.85 -10.81 -12.94
N LEU A 238 12.05 -12.12 -13.05
CA LEU A 238 13.25 -12.71 -13.65
C LEU A 238 13.34 -12.42 -15.15
N ALA A 239 12.23 -12.54 -15.89
CA ALA A 239 12.18 -12.27 -17.32
C ALA A 239 12.49 -10.81 -17.66
N ALA A 240 12.17 -9.89 -16.75
CA ALA A 240 12.41 -8.46 -16.91
C ALA A 240 13.83 -8.02 -16.48
N LEU A 241 14.68 -8.92 -15.95
CA LEU A 241 16.05 -8.57 -15.61
C LEU A 241 16.86 -8.23 -16.88
N PRO A 242 17.76 -7.23 -16.81
CA PRO A 242 18.68 -6.96 -17.91
C PRO A 242 19.47 -8.22 -18.24
N ARG A 243 19.52 -8.58 -19.53
CA ARG A 243 20.41 -9.67 -19.96
C ARG A 243 21.84 -9.29 -19.58
N ARG A 244 22.49 -10.12 -18.79
CA ARG A 244 23.92 -9.95 -18.48
C ARG A 244 24.68 -9.97 -19.81
N PRO A 245 25.53 -8.97 -20.10
CA PRO A 245 26.39 -9.06 -21.27
C PRO A 245 27.24 -10.33 -21.14
N PRO A 246 27.51 -11.05 -22.24
CA PRO A 246 28.35 -12.24 -22.19
C PRO A 246 29.65 -11.88 -21.47
N ARG A 247 30.05 -12.72 -20.50
CA ARG A 247 31.36 -12.55 -19.84
C ARG A 247 32.39 -12.52 -20.96
N ARG A 248 33.11 -11.39 -21.11
CA ARG A 248 34.33 -11.39 -21.90
C ARG A 248 35.20 -12.49 -21.31
N THR A 249 35.47 -13.54 -22.07
CA THR A 249 36.54 -14.47 -21.78
C THR A 249 37.79 -13.62 -21.67
N THR A 250 38.25 -13.39 -20.44
CA THR A 250 39.61 -12.88 -20.24
C THR A 250 40.53 -13.89 -20.89
N GLU A 251 41.13 -13.51 -22.01
CA GLU A 251 42.33 -14.17 -22.51
C GLU A 251 43.27 -14.37 -21.32
N GLU A 252 43.67 -15.61 -21.10
CA GLU A 252 44.67 -15.97 -20.10
C GLU A 252 45.90 -15.10 -20.32
N ARG A 253 46.14 -14.15 -19.41
CA ARG A 253 47.44 -13.50 -19.36
C ARG A 253 48.45 -14.56 -18.93
N PRO A 254 49.48 -14.87 -19.74
CA PRO A 254 50.46 -15.87 -19.36
C PRO A 254 51.14 -15.45 -18.06
N CYS A 255 51.11 -16.37 -17.10
CA CYS A 255 51.71 -16.21 -15.79
C CYS A 255 53.21 -15.97 -15.96
N ARG A 256 53.69 -14.75 -15.66
CA ARG A 256 55.14 -14.47 -15.65
C ARG A 256 55.75 -15.20 -14.45
N HIS A 257 56.40 -16.32 -14.71
CA HIS A 257 57.28 -16.98 -13.75
C HIS A 257 58.35 -15.99 -13.27
N ILE A 258 58.31 -15.68 -11.98
CA ILE A 258 59.45 -15.09 -11.26
C ILE A 258 60.51 -16.20 -11.18
N ARG A 259 61.57 -16.09 -11.98
CA ARG A 259 62.80 -16.86 -11.75
C ARG A 259 63.53 -16.23 -10.57
N ARG A 260 63.70 -17.01 -9.49
CA ARG A 260 64.65 -16.72 -8.43
C ARG A 260 66.08 -16.95 -8.93
N ALA A 261 66.93 -15.93 -8.80
CA ALA A 261 68.34 -16.00 -8.42
C ALA A 261 68.76 -14.61 -7.98
#